data_AF-A0A202C686-F1
#
_entry.id   AF-A0A202C686-F1
#
_cell.length_a   1.000
_cell.length_b   1.000
_cell.length_c   1.000
_cell.angle_alpha   90.00
_cell.angle_beta   90.00
_cell.angle_gamma   90.00
#
_symmetry.space_group_name_H-M   'P 1'
#
loop_
_entity.id
_entity.type
_entity.pdbx_description
1 polymer ?
#
loop_
_entity_poly.entity_id
_entity_poly.type
_entity_poly.pdbx_seq_one_letter_code
_entity_poly.pdbx_strand_id
1 'polypeptide(L)'
;MKKWGIFLIIIFAVVFCKAYLFRIFFSYDIIKERTVLDIANEKLKNRLKETGSNTSVEDLIQNSLKETASTLSFSFDKCDHETDKLVETKKANCIGYSAFLASVIQFKLKQSGLQNDWKVHHNVGEIYLMNENINRHFNSEFFRDHDFVTVENVKTKETIGVDATVYDYFRIDRIKLK
;
A
#
# COMPACT_ATOMS: atom_id res chain seq x y z
N MET A 1 9.46 -22.73 -33.79
CA MET A 1 10.41 -21.65 -33.40
C MET A 1 9.74 -20.30 -33.15
N LYS A 2 8.86 -19.78 -34.04
CA LYS A 2 8.17 -18.48 -33.82
C LYS A 2 7.27 -18.40 -32.56
N LYS A 3 6.57 -19.49 -32.21
CA LYS A 3 5.68 -19.53 -31.03
C LYS A 3 6.42 -19.38 -29.69
N TRP A 4 7.65 -19.89 -29.61
CA TRP A 4 8.50 -19.74 -28.41
C TRP A 4 9.03 -18.32 -28.26
N GLY A 5 9.38 -17.65 -29.36
CA GLY A 5 9.75 -16.24 -29.33
C GLY A 5 8.61 -15.35 -28.83
N ILE A 6 7.38 -15.57 -29.33
CA ILE A 6 6.19 -14.85 -28.86
C ILE A 6 5.93 -15.11 -27.38
N PHE A 7 6.03 -16.36 -26.93
CA PHE A 7 5.84 -16.73 -25.52
C PHE A 7 6.84 -16.03 -24.59
N LEU A 8 8.12 -15.99 -24.97
CA LEU A 8 9.16 -15.29 -24.20
C LEU A 8 8.93 -13.78 -24.15
N ILE A 9 8.49 -13.17 -25.26
CA ILE A 9 8.14 -11.75 -25.31
C ILE A 9 6.97 -11.45 -24.37
N ILE A 10 5.94 -12.31 -24.32
CA ILE A 10 4.80 -12.14 -23.42
C ILE A 10 5.25 -12.23 -21.95
N ILE A 11 6.07 -13.23 -21.59
CA ILE A 11 6.62 -13.34 -20.23
C ILE A 11 7.40 -12.09 -19.86
N PHE A 12 8.28 -11.63 -20.76
CA PHE A 12 9.07 -10.42 -20.54
C PHE A 12 8.15 -9.21 -20.32
N ALA A 13 7.15 -9.00 -21.18
CA ALA A 13 6.19 -7.91 -21.03
C ALA A 13 5.44 -7.98 -19.68
N VAL A 14 5.00 -9.17 -19.24
CA VAL A 14 4.33 -9.33 -17.94
C VAL A 14 5.27 -8.99 -16.78
N VAL A 15 6.52 -9.44 -16.81
CA VAL A 15 7.47 -9.19 -15.71
C VAL A 15 7.84 -7.71 -15.60
N PHE A 16 8.15 -7.05 -16.71
CA PHE A 16 8.63 -5.67 -16.73
C PHE A 16 7.51 -4.62 -16.77
N CYS A 17 6.35 -4.94 -17.33
CA CYS A 17 5.21 -4.02 -17.42
C CYS A 17 4.11 -4.32 -16.41
N LYS A 18 4.31 -5.22 -15.42
CA LYS A 18 3.28 -5.60 -14.43
C LYS A 18 2.57 -4.42 -13.78
N ALA A 19 3.31 -3.39 -13.34
CA ALA A 19 2.72 -2.25 -12.65
C ALA A 19 1.86 -1.40 -13.62
N TYR A 20 2.31 -1.24 -14.86
CA TYR A 20 1.55 -0.56 -15.90
C TYR A 20 0.29 -1.34 -16.28
N LEU A 21 0.41 -2.64 -16.53
CA LEU A 21 -0.72 -3.52 -16.84
C LEU A 21 -1.73 -3.52 -15.70
N PHE A 22 -1.27 -3.65 -14.45
CA PHE A 22 -2.15 -3.60 -13.29
C PHE A 22 -2.96 -2.31 -13.25
N ARG A 23 -2.34 -1.15 -13.43
CA ARG A 23 -3.05 0.14 -13.42
C ARG A 23 -3.95 0.40 -14.63
N ILE A 24 -3.79 -0.33 -15.73
CA ILE A 24 -4.75 -0.31 -16.84
C ILE A 24 -6.04 -1.01 -16.43
N PHE A 25 -5.91 -2.19 -15.83
CA PHE A 25 -7.04 -3.08 -15.56
C PHE A 25 -7.70 -2.78 -14.22
N PHE A 26 -6.94 -2.43 -13.19
CA PHE A 26 -7.42 -2.24 -11.84
C PHE A 26 -7.46 -0.77 -11.43
N SER A 27 -8.53 -0.38 -10.75
CA SER A 27 -8.69 0.93 -10.13
C SER A 27 -9.42 0.82 -8.80
N TYR A 28 -9.22 1.79 -7.92
CA TYR A 28 -9.72 1.79 -6.55
C TYR A 28 -10.61 3.01 -6.33
N ASP A 29 -11.76 2.81 -5.72
CA ASP A 29 -12.69 3.88 -5.36
C ASP A 29 -12.81 3.98 -3.83
N ILE A 30 -12.68 5.20 -3.29
CA ILE A 30 -12.65 5.42 -1.84
C ILE A 30 -14.09 5.51 -1.32
N ILE A 31 -14.42 4.70 -0.32
CA ILE A 31 -15.77 4.67 0.28
C ILE A 31 -15.77 5.33 1.65
N LYS A 32 -14.70 5.17 2.42
CA LYS A 32 -14.52 5.80 3.74
C LYS A 32 -13.05 5.85 4.13
N GLU A 33 -12.76 6.62 5.17
CA GLU A 33 -11.43 6.76 5.75
C GLU A 33 -11.42 6.19 7.19
N ARG A 34 -10.27 5.67 7.59
CA ARG A 34 -9.95 5.27 8.97
C ARG A 34 -8.93 6.21 9.57
N THR A 35 -8.93 6.29 10.89
CA THR A 35 -7.92 7.05 11.63
C THR A 35 -6.53 6.48 11.39
N VAL A 36 -5.58 7.33 10.99
CA VAL A 36 -4.15 7.01 11.00
C VAL A 36 -3.64 7.17 12.43
N LEU A 37 -3.00 6.13 12.94
CA LEU A 37 -2.47 6.10 14.30
C LEU A 37 -0.99 6.48 14.30
N ASP A 38 -0.56 7.16 15.35
CA ASP A 38 0.87 7.40 15.57
C ASP A 38 1.54 6.13 16.10
N ILE A 39 2.77 5.89 15.65
CA ILE A 39 3.59 4.79 16.18
C ILE A 39 3.93 5.11 17.63
N ALA A 40 3.61 4.22 18.57
CA ALA A 40 4.00 4.35 19.97
C ALA A 40 5.30 3.57 20.27
N ASN A 41 5.53 2.43 19.60
CA ASN A 41 6.71 1.59 19.81
C ASN A 41 8.05 2.31 19.49
N GLU A 42 8.84 2.63 20.50
CA GLU A 42 10.13 3.32 20.36
C GLU A 42 11.19 2.50 19.61
N LYS A 43 11.17 1.17 19.72
CA LYS A 43 12.08 0.30 18.96
C LYS A 43 11.81 0.40 17.45
N LEU A 44 10.53 0.42 17.06
CA LEU A 44 10.14 0.66 15.68
C LEU A 44 10.57 2.06 15.22
N LYS A 45 10.31 3.11 16.01
CA LYS A 45 10.74 4.47 15.67
C LYS A 45 12.24 4.57 15.43
N ASN A 46 13.05 3.96 16.28
CA ASN A 46 14.51 3.98 16.14
C ASN A 46 14.96 3.23 14.88
N ARG A 47 14.39 2.05 14.60
CA ARG A 47 14.62 1.32 13.35
C ARG A 47 14.28 2.17 12.13
N LEU A 48 13.14 2.86 12.14
CA LEU A 48 12.73 3.73 11.03
C LEU A 48 13.68 4.92 10.85
N LYS A 49 14.21 5.50 11.94
CA LYS A 49 15.18 6.60 11.87
C LYS A 49 16.50 6.19 11.22
N GLU A 50 16.94 4.96 11.43
CA GLU A 50 18.20 4.42 10.88
C GLU A 50 18.14 4.16 9.37
N THR A 51 16.94 4.05 8.78
CA THR A 51 16.78 3.76 7.34
C THR A 51 17.14 4.91 6.38
N GLY A 52 17.81 5.96 6.87
CA GLY A 52 18.33 7.08 6.09
C GLY A 52 17.29 8.14 5.72
N SER A 53 17.76 9.31 5.28
CA SER A 53 16.89 10.39 4.81
C SER A 53 16.33 10.06 3.43
N ASN A 54 15.00 10.13 3.28
CA ASN A 54 14.38 10.01 1.96
C ASN A 54 14.63 11.30 1.16
N THR A 55 15.00 11.16 -0.11
CA THR A 55 15.25 12.28 -1.03
C THR A 55 13.97 12.90 -1.61
N SER A 56 12.86 12.16 -1.57
CA SER A 56 11.54 12.59 -2.07
C SER A 56 10.39 11.90 -1.32
N VAL A 57 9.15 12.33 -1.55
CA VAL A 57 7.95 11.64 -1.01
C VAL A 57 7.81 10.24 -1.63
N GLU A 58 8.22 10.08 -2.88
CA GLU A 58 8.22 8.80 -3.58
C GLU A 58 9.15 7.80 -2.94
N ASP A 59 10.39 8.21 -2.64
CA ASP A 59 11.36 7.36 -1.96
C ASP A 59 10.86 6.97 -0.56
N LEU A 60 10.22 7.91 0.14
CA LEU A 60 9.61 7.69 1.45
C LEU A 60 8.51 6.63 1.37
N ILE A 61 7.58 6.76 0.42
CA ILE A 61 6.51 5.79 0.19
C ILE A 61 7.10 4.43 -0.16
N GLN A 62 8.06 4.38 -1.08
CA GLN A 62 8.70 3.13 -1.51
C GLN A 62 9.41 2.42 -0.34
N ASN A 63 10.13 3.16 0.49
CA ASN A 63 10.80 2.62 1.66
C ASN A 63 9.80 2.14 2.73
N SER A 64 8.67 2.82 2.86
CA SER A 64 7.59 2.41 3.77
C SER A 64 6.88 1.14 3.30
N LEU A 65 6.70 0.96 1.99
CA LEU A 65 6.20 -0.27 1.39
C LEU A 65 7.15 -1.46 1.64
N LYS A 66 8.46 -1.25 1.43
CA LYS A 66 9.50 -2.26 1.75
C LYS A 66 9.49 -2.64 3.22
N GLU A 67 9.46 -1.65 4.11
CA GLU A 67 9.41 -1.86 5.56
C GLU A 67 8.18 -2.69 5.96
N THR A 68 7.01 -2.34 5.43
CA THR A 68 5.75 -3.06 5.69
C THR A 68 5.84 -4.52 5.24
N ALA A 69 6.26 -4.75 3.99
CA ALA A 69 6.41 -6.08 3.41
C ALA A 69 7.50 -6.93 4.11
N SER A 70 8.52 -6.30 4.69
CA SER A 70 9.55 -7.01 5.47
C SER A 70 9.15 -7.28 6.92
N THR A 71 8.20 -6.52 7.46
CA THR A 71 7.77 -6.62 8.87
C THR A 71 6.60 -7.58 9.02
N LEU A 72 5.66 -7.57 8.09
CA LEU A 72 4.40 -8.28 8.17
C LEU A 72 4.32 -9.43 7.17
N SER A 73 3.46 -10.39 7.47
CA SER A 73 3.04 -11.46 6.58
C SER A 73 1.51 -11.46 6.50
N PHE A 74 0.99 -11.57 5.29
CA PHE A 74 -0.44 -11.45 5.07
C PHE A 74 -1.20 -12.66 5.63
N SER A 75 -2.37 -12.40 6.23
CA SER A 75 -3.29 -13.43 6.69
C SER A 75 -4.74 -13.05 6.36
N PHE A 76 -5.54 -14.08 6.08
CA PHE A 76 -7.01 -13.96 5.97
C PHE A 76 -7.71 -14.06 7.33
N ASP A 77 -6.98 -14.41 8.38
CA ASP A 77 -7.52 -14.51 9.74
C ASP A 77 -7.75 -13.14 10.36
N LYS A 78 -8.51 -13.12 11.46
CA LYS A 78 -8.64 -11.93 12.31
C LYS A 78 -7.26 -11.55 12.86
N CYS A 79 -6.85 -10.31 12.59
CA CYS A 79 -5.57 -9.75 13.01
C CYS A 79 -5.78 -8.47 13.82
N ASP A 80 -4.75 -8.05 14.56
CA ASP A 80 -4.70 -6.71 15.15
C ASP A 80 -4.51 -5.64 14.07
N HIS A 81 -4.86 -4.40 14.39
CA HIS A 81 -4.67 -3.24 13.50
C HIS A 81 -3.87 -2.11 14.15
N GLU A 82 -3.41 -2.30 15.39
CA GLU A 82 -2.51 -1.38 16.08
C GLU A 82 -1.06 -1.71 15.70
N THR A 83 -0.29 -0.69 15.31
CA THR A 83 1.09 -0.86 14.82
C THR A 83 1.97 -1.64 15.77
N ASP A 84 1.83 -1.38 17.07
CA ASP A 84 2.70 -1.95 18.08
C ASP A 84 2.46 -3.46 18.22
N LYS A 85 1.19 -3.88 18.22
CA LYS A 85 0.81 -5.30 18.20
C LYS A 85 1.23 -5.97 16.89
N LEU A 86 1.11 -5.27 15.77
CA LEU A 86 1.51 -5.79 14.45
C LEU A 86 3.01 -6.08 14.36
N VAL A 87 3.86 -5.27 14.99
CA VAL A 87 5.31 -5.53 15.06
C VAL A 87 5.61 -6.82 15.84
N GLU A 88 4.81 -7.11 16.87
CA GLU A 88 4.96 -8.30 17.70
C GLU A 88 4.46 -9.56 16.99
N THR A 89 3.23 -9.51 16.46
CA THR A 89 2.58 -10.66 15.83
C THR A 89 3.12 -10.97 14.43
N LYS A 90 3.62 -9.95 13.72
CA LYS A 90 4.10 -10.00 12.33
C LYS A 90 3.08 -10.53 11.33
N LYS A 91 1.79 -10.57 11.69
CA LYS A 91 0.70 -11.06 10.85
C LYS A 91 -0.38 -10.01 10.75
N ALA A 92 -0.86 -9.77 9.53
CA ALA A 92 -1.88 -8.76 9.27
C ALA A 92 -2.74 -9.10 8.05
N ASN A 93 -4.00 -8.67 8.06
CA ASN A 93 -4.86 -8.61 6.88
C ASN A 93 -4.70 -7.24 6.18
N CYS A 94 -5.54 -6.92 5.19
CA CYS A 94 -5.48 -5.64 4.48
C CYS A 94 -5.59 -4.42 5.41
N ILE A 95 -6.45 -4.49 6.44
CA ILE A 95 -6.62 -3.44 7.44
C ILE A 95 -5.32 -3.21 8.22
N GLY A 96 -4.70 -4.30 8.71
CA GLY A 96 -3.44 -4.21 9.45
C GLY A 96 -2.27 -3.75 8.57
N TYR A 97 -2.18 -4.23 7.33
CA TYR A 97 -1.18 -3.80 6.34
C TYR A 97 -1.26 -2.30 6.09
N SER A 98 -2.47 -1.79 5.84
CA SER A 98 -2.70 -0.38 5.54
C SER A 98 -2.58 0.52 6.77
N ALA A 99 -3.00 0.05 7.95
CA ALA A 99 -2.76 0.75 9.21
C ALA A 99 -1.25 0.91 9.49
N PHE A 100 -0.48 -0.16 9.34
CA PHE A 100 0.97 -0.13 9.53
C PHE A 100 1.65 0.79 8.51
N LEU A 101 1.33 0.62 7.22
CA LEU A 101 1.89 1.44 6.14
C LEU A 101 1.60 2.93 6.37
N ALA A 102 0.35 3.29 6.66
CA ALA A 102 -0.05 4.69 6.88
C ALA A 102 0.72 5.31 8.05
N SER A 103 0.86 4.58 9.14
CA SER A 103 1.58 5.04 10.34
C SER A 103 3.07 5.23 10.08
N VAL A 104 3.69 4.33 9.30
CA VAL A 104 5.11 4.45 8.89
C VAL A 104 5.32 5.65 7.97
N ILE A 105 4.46 5.84 6.96
CA ILE A 105 4.55 7.00 6.07
C ILE A 105 4.38 8.29 6.87
N GLN A 106 3.37 8.36 7.76
CA GLN A 106 3.12 9.54 8.58
C GLN A 106 4.32 9.86 9.48
N PHE A 107 4.91 8.85 10.12
CA PHE A 107 6.12 9.01 10.92
C PHE A 107 7.28 9.58 10.09
N LYS A 108 7.52 9.02 8.90
CA LYS A 108 8.60 9.49 8.02
C LYS A 108 8.34 10.90 7.47
N LEU A 109 7.09 11.27 7.18
CA LEU A 109 6.77 12.64 6.76
C LEU A 109 7.07 13.65 7.87
N LYS A 110 6.70 13.33 9.12
CA LYS A 110 7.03 14.15 10.30
C LYS A 110 8.54 14.26 10.48
N GLN A 111 9.27 13.15 10.34
CA GLN A 111 10.73 13.12 10.45
C GLN A 111 11.42 13.98 9.37
N SER A 112 10.89 13.98 8.14
CA SER A 112 11.43 14.75 7.02
C SER A 112 10.93 16.19 6.94
N GLY A 113 10.09 16.65 7.87
CA GLY A 113 9.52 18.01 7.84
C GLY A 113 8.47 18.25 6.75
N LEU A 114 7.95 17.18 6.14
CA LEU A 114 7.02 17.23 5.00
C LEU A 114 5.54 17.09 5.41
N GLN A 115 5.25 16.93 6.70
CA GLN A 115 3.90 16.67 7.22
C GLN A 115 2.88 17.80 6.97
N ASN A 116 3.36 19.01 6.67
CA ASN A 116 2.50 20.15 6.34
C ASN A 116 2.17 20.21 4.84
N ASP A 117 3.03 19.61 4.00
CA ASP A 117 2.86 19.59 2.54
C ASP A 117 2.13 18.33 2.08
N TRP A 118 2.24 17.23 2.83
CA TRP A 118 1.67 15.93 2.48
C TRP A 118 0.84 15.34 3.62
N LYS A 119 -0.35 14.84 3.29
CA LYS A 119 -1.26 14.14 4.19
C LYS A 119 -1.38 12.67 3.83
N VAL A 120 -1.46 11.83 4.84
CA VAL A 120 -1.63 10.38 4.69
C VAL A 120 -3.06 10.03 5.08
N HIS A 121 -3.70 9.22 4.25
CA HIS A 121 -5.05 8.73 4.48
C HIS A 121 -5.04 7.21 4.46
N HIS A 122 -5.67 6.61 5.48
CA HIS A 122 -5.94 5.19 5.52
C HIS A 122 -7.35 4.97 5.00
N ASN A 123 -7.47 4.49 3.76
CA ASN A 123 -8.74 4.41 3.05
C ASN A 123 -9.28 2.99 3.06
N VAL A 124 -10.60 2.90 3.05
CA VAL A 124 -11.34 1.69 2.72
C VAL A 124 -12.07 1.94 1.41
N GLY A 125 -11.97 1.01 0.49
CA GLY A 125 -12.59 1.18 -0.82
C GLY A 125 -12.91 -0.10 -1.54
N GLU A 126 -13.49 0.10 -2.72
CA GLU A 126 -13.80 -0.96 -3.68
C GLU A 126 -12.72 -1.04 -4.75
N ILE A 127 -12.49 -2.25 -5.22
CA ILE A 127 -11.59 -2.55 -6.34
C ILE A 127 -12.45 -2.80 -7.58
N TYR A 128 -12.04 -2.19 -8.68
CA TYR A 128 -12.67 -2.30 -9.98
C TYR A 128 -11.71 -2.95 -10.97
N LEU A 129 -12.17 -3.96 -11.69
CA LEU A 129 -11.49 -4.56 -12.84
C LEU A 129 -12.21 -4.12 -14.11
N MET A 130 -11.54 -3.37 -14.99
CA MET A 130 -12.13 -2.85 -16.24
C MET A 130 -13.45 -2.10 -16.01
N ASN A 131 -13.51 -1.29 -14.94
CA ASN A 131 -14.70 -0.55 -14.46
C ASN A 131 -15.83 -1.40 -13.86
N GLU A 132 -15.66 -2.71 -13.72
CA GLU A 132 -16.59 -3.57 -12.99
C GLU A 132 -16.12 -3.76 -11.54
N ASN A 133 -17.01 -3.50 -10.58
CA ASN A 133 -16.73 -3.66 -9.15
C ASN A 133 -16.57 -5.15 -8.81
N ILE A 134 -15.33 -5.58 -8.51
CA ILE A 134 -15.05 -6.99 -8.25
C ILE A 134 -15.50 -7.44 -6.86
N ASN A 135 -15.62 -6.54 -5.90
CA ASN A 135 -16.06 -6.88 -4.53
C ASN A 135 -17.46 -7.50 -4.54
N ARG A 136 -18.32 -7.15 -5.52
CA ARG A 136 -19.67 -7.73 -5.70
C ARG A 136 -19.68 -9.22 -6.06
N HIS A 137 -18.55 -9.76 -6.51
CA HIS A 137 -18.43 -11.18 -6.88
C HIS A 137 -17.99 -12.06 -5.71
N PHE A 138 -17.69 -11.48 -4.55
CA PHE A 138 -17.30 -12.22 -3.36
C PHE A 138 -18.40 -12.16 -2.29
N ASN A 139 -18.76 -13.33 -1.76
CA ASN A 139 -19.80 -13.45 -0.74
C ASN A 139 -19.25 -13.38 0.70
N SER A 140 -17.92 -13.33 0.89
CA SER A 140 -17.33 -13.23 2.21
C SER A 140 -17.19 -11.77 2.65
N GLU A 141 -17.41 -11.50 3.93
CA GLU A 141 -17.24 -10.15 4.48
C GLU A 141 -15.81 -9.62 4.29
N PHE A 142 -14.82 -10.52 4.27
CA PHE A 142 -13.41 -10.19 4.08
C PHE A 142 -13.13 -9.51 2.73
N PHE A 143 -13.84 -9.89 1.66
CA PHE A 143 -13.62 -9.36 0.31
C PHE A 143 -14.61 -8.26 -0.08
N ARG A 144 -15.47 -7.81 0.86
CA ARG A 144 -16.48 -6.78 0.58
C ARG A 144 -15.86 -5.42 0.31
N ASP A 145 -14.77 -5.11 0.99
CA ASP A 145 -13.98 -3.90 0.80
C ASP A 145 -12.48 -4.23 0.94
N HIS A 146 -11.63 -3.26 0.63
CA HIS A 146 -10.19 -3.42 0.77
C HIS A 146 -9.57 -2.12 1.31
N ASP A 147 -8.69 -2.28 2.28
CA ASP A 147 -7.99 -1.17 2.90
C ASP A 147 -6.68 -0.87 2.15
N PHE A 148 -6.45 0.40 1.83
CA PHE A 148 -5.24 0.89 1.16
C PHE A 148 -4.85 2.28 1.67
N VAL A 149 -3.75 2.86 1.18
CA VAL A 149 -3.25 4.15 1.65
C VAL A 149 -3.16 5.14 0.50
N THR A 150 -3.53 6.39 0.74
CA THR A 150 -3.19 7.50 -0.17
C THR A 150 -2.33 8.53 0.53
N VAL A 151 -1.48 9.20 -0.25
CA VAL A 151 -0.65 10.32 0.19
C VAL A 151 -0.97 11.52 -0.70
N GLU A 152 -1.61 12.55 -0.15
CA GLU A 152 -2.08 13.74 -0.87
C GLU A 152 -1.16 14.93 -0.61
N ASN A 153 -0.72 15.61 -1.65
CA ASN A 153 -0.11 16.93 -1.55
C ASN A 153 -1.18 17.99 -1.27
N VAL A 154 -1.07 18.67 -0.14
CA VAL A 154 -2.09 19.64 0.32
C VAL A 154 -2.23 20.82 -0.63
N LYS A 155 -1.13 21.24 -1.28
CA LYS A 155 -1.07 22.40 -2.18
C LYS A 155 -1.50 22.06 -3.61
N THR A 156 -0.94 21.00 -4.19
CA THR A 156 -1.16 20.66 -5.61
C THR A 156 -2.37 19.77 -5.83
N LYS A 157 -2.90 19.14 -4.77
CA LYS A 157 -3.95 18.11 -4.85
C LYS A 157 -3.55 16.86 -5.61
N GLU A 158 -2.26 16.67 -5.82
CA GLU A 158 -1.72 15.41 -6.30
C GLU A 158 -1.92 14.33 -5.24
N THR A 159 -2.51 13.19 -5.63
CA THR A 159 -2.75 12.06 -4.72
C THR A 159 -2.07 10.82 -5.25
N ILE A 160 -1.22 10.22 -4.41
CA ILE A 160 -0.52 8.98 -4.71
C ILE A 160 -1.22 7.84 -3.96
N GLY A 161 -1.85 6.91 -4.69
CA GLY A 161 -2.43 5.70 -4.12
C GLY A 161 -1.44 4.55 -4.06
N VAL A 162 -1.36 3.88 -2.91
CA VAL A 162 -0.49 2.72 -2.68
C VAL A 162 -1.22 1.63 -1.89
N ASP A 163 -0.84 0.38 -2.14
CA ASP A 163 -1.42 -0.80 -1.51
C ASP A 163 -0.29 -1.75 -1.09
N ALA A 164 -0.12 -1.92 0.22
CA ALA A 164 0.93 -2.77 0.77
C ALA A 164 0.75 -4.24 0.41
N THR A 165 -0.48 -4.74 0.31
CA THR A 165 -0.75 -6.13 -0.08
C THR A 165 -0.34 -6.36 -1.53
N VAL A 166 -0.71 -5.46 -2.44
CA VAL A 166 -0.32 -5.57 -3.85
C VAL A 166 1.20 -5.42 -4.01
N TYR A 167 1.83 -4.51 -3.26
CA TYR A 167 3.28 -4.39 -3.25
C TYR A 167 3.98 -5.65 -2.73
N ASP A 168 3.44 -6.27 -1.69
CA ASP A 168 4.07 -7.45 -1.07
C ASP A 168 4.14 -8.62 -2.06
N TYR A 169 3.00 -8.94 -2.70
CA TYR A 169 2.91 -10.06 -3.63
C TYR A 169 3.44 -9.75 -5.03
N PHE A 170 3.20 -8.55 -5.54
CA PHE A 170 3.44 -8.23 -6.96
C PHE A 170 4.53 -7.17 -7.17
N ARG A 171 5.04 -6.54 -6.11
CA ARG A 171 6.00 -5.41 -6.17
C ARG A 171 5.49 -4.28 -7.08
N ILE A 172 4.19 -3.99 -6.98
CA ILE A 172 3.55 -2.84 -7.61
C ILE A 172 3.52 -1.73 -6.56
N ASP A 173 4.15 -0.62 -6.89
CA ASP A 173 4.41 0.50 -6.00
C ASP A 173 3.25 1.49 -5.93
N ARG A 174 2.43 1.59 -6.98
CA ARG A 174 1.29 2.50 -7.06
C ARG A 174 0.07 1.81 -7.65
N ILE A 175 -1.08 2.14 -7.09
CA ILE A 175 -2.40 1.79 -7.62
C ILE A 175 -3.01 2.97 -8.37
N LYS A 176 -4.05 2.70 -9.16
CA LYS A 176 -4.83 3.73 -9.83
C LYS A 176 -6.07 4.04 -8.98
N LEU A 177 -6.30 5.31 -8.68
CA LEU A 177 -7.55 5.78 -8.08
C LEU A 177 -8.56 6.08 -9.20
N LYS A 178 -9.85 5.93 -8.90
CA LYS A 178 -10.95 6.23 -9.81
C LYS A 178 -11.29 7.71 -9.86
#